data_AF-A0A9C9Z8F0-F1
#
_entry.id   AF-A0A9C9Z8F0-F1
#
_cell.length_a   1.000
_cell.length_b   1.000
_cell.length_c   1.000
_cell.angle_alpha   90.00
_cell.angle_beta   90.00
_cell.angle_gamma   90.00
#
_symmetry.space_group_name_H-M   'P 1'
#
loop_
_entity.id
_entity.type
_entity.pdbx_description
1 polymer ?
#
loop_
_entity_poly.entity_id
_entity_poly.type
_entity_poly.pdbx_seq_one_letter_code
_entity_poly.pdbx_strand_id
1 'polypeptide(L)'
;MGRQNGKEWLARMSAVANQRTDKLDLKQVIAMGVGAMVGGGIFSVLGLAIVQAGHAAPIAFALGGVIALLTGWSYARLGLVFRSDGGSFTYLEKAFGRGNIAGIGGWLLLVGYIGTMGLYAYTFGVYGSALLGGGTDEHQAMHHLLASLVLLAFLGVNLYGVKETGTAELLIVTIKVLILFLFAAIGLYFVKTDYVLPVFNNGHLGVLMGAALIFVAYEGFELIPNAVNEMENPERNLTRGILWSIGITIAIYVLVSLVAVGNLLPEEIARYQEYALAVAAKPFLGEAGFMLIGLAALFSTASAINATLFGTARLGAEMARAKQLPASFGFRRRQNNIPWVSLVVITAVTL
;
A
#
# COMPACT_ATOMS: atom_id res chain seq x y z
N MET A 1 -38.23 -28.21 -31.33
CA MET A 1 -37.78 -26.89 -30.84
C MET A 1 -37.47 -26.82 -29.33
N GLY A 2 -37.38 -27.93 -28.57
CA GLY A 2 -37.23 -27.88 -27.09
C GLY A 2 -35.85 -28.18 -26.49
N ARG A 3 -34.83 -28.55 -27.28
CA ARG A 3 -33.51 -28.99 -26.75
C ARG A 3 -32.41 -27.93 -26.73
N GLN A 4 -32.55 -26.81 -27.44
CA GLN A 4 -31.55 -25.72 -27.46
C GLN A 4 -31.65 -24.82 -26.21
N ASN A 5 -32.86 -24.57 -25.70
CA ASN A 5 -33.08 -23.68 -24.56
C ASN A 5 -32.52 -24.23 -23.23
N GLY A 6 -32.43 -25.56 -23.07
CA GLY A 6 -31.89 -26.17 -21.86
C GLY A 6 -30.38 -25.99 -21.68
N LYS A 7 -29.61 -25.98 -22.79
CA LYS A 7 -28.16 -25.78 -22.75
C LYS A 7 -27.78 -24.33 -22.46
N GLU A 8 -28.52 -23.38 -23.02
CA GLU A 8 -28.36 -21.95 -22.70
C GLU A 8 -28.77 -21.65 -21.26
N TRP A 9 -29.84 -22.28 -20.76
CA TRP A 9 -30.26 -22.11 -19.37
C TRP A 9 -29.24 -22.69 -18.39
N LEU A 10 -28.70 -23.89 -18.66
CA LEU A 10 -27.62 -24.48 -17.88
C LEU A 10 -26.33 -23.67 -17.97
N ALA A 11 -25.98 -23.10 -19.13
CA ALA A 11 -24.82 -22.22 -19.31
C ALA A 11 -24.99 -20.88 -18.56
N ARG A 12 -26.21 -20.32 -18.52
CA ARG A 12 -26.52 -19.11 -17.73
C ARG A 12 -26.52 -19.41 -16.24
N MET A 13 -27.04 -20.56 -15.82
CA MET A 13 -27.00 -20.97 -14.42
C MET A 13 -25.60 -21.33 -13.95
N SER A 14 -24.79 -21.99 -14.78
CA SER A 14 -23.39 -22.25 -14.47
C SER A 14 -22.59 -20.96 -14.48
N ALA A 15 -22.82 -20.02 -15.39
CA ALA A 15 -22.19 -18.69 -15.35
C ALA A 15 -22.59 -17.88 -14.11
N VAL A 16 -23.86 -17.94 -13.68
CA VAL A 16 -24.34 -17.28 -12.45
C VAL A 16 -23.86 -17.99 -11.18
N ALA A 17 -23.71 -19.32 -11.21
CA ALA A 17 -23.14 -20.10 -10.12
C ALA A 17 -21.61 -19.89 -10.00
N ASN A 18 -20.91 -19.79 -11.13
CA ASN A 18 -19.48 -19.49 -11.19
C ASN A 18 -19.19 -18.03 -10.79
N GLN A 19 -20.12 -17.10 -11.06
CA GLN A 19 -20.09 -15.74 -10.53
C GLN A 19 -20.31 -15.67 -9.01
N ARG A 20 -20.98 -16.66 -8.39
CA ARG A 20 -21.15 -16.71 -6.92
C ARG A 20 -19.91 -17.23 -6.20
N THR A 21 -19.04 -17.99 -6.86
CA THR A 21 -17.76 -18.47 -6.31
C THR A 21 -16.60 -17.47 -6.43
N ASP A 22 -16.74 -16.43 -7.25
CA ASP A 22 -15.70 -15.40 -7.48
C ASP A 22 -15.95 -14.07 -6.73
N LYS A 23 -16.97 -13.99 -5.87
CA LYS A 23 -17.23 -12.76 -5.11
C LYS A 23 -16.34 -12.66 -3.87
N LEU A 24 -15.81 -11.45 -3.64
CA LEU A 24 -14.98 -11.15 -2.48
C LEU A 24 -15.83 -11.17 -1.20
N ASP A 25 -15.45 -12.06 -0.28
CA ASP A 25 -16.00 -12.09 1.07
C ASP A 25 -15.39 -10.96 1.94
N LEU A 26 -15.93 -10.74 3.14
CA LEU A 26 -15.42 -9.68 4.01
C LEU A 26 -13.94 -9.90 4.40
N LYS A 27 -13.49 -11.16 4.55
CA LYS A 27 -12.12 -11.46 4.96
C LYS A 27 -11.12 -11.13 3.85
N GLN A 28 -11.46 -11.45 2.61
CA GLN A 28 -10.68 -11.10 1.42
C GLN A 28 -10.63 -9.59 1.23
N VAL A 29 -11.75 -8.88 1.45
CA VAL A 29 -11.75 -7.41 1.39
C VAL A 29 -10.85 -6.80 2.47
N ILE A 30 -10.90 -7.33 3.70
CA ILE A 30 -10.02 -6.88 4.78
C ILE A 30 -8.55 -7.19 4.46
N ALA A 31 -8.25 -8.41 4.00
CA ALA A 31 -6.90 -8.80 3.62
C ALA A 31 -6.35 -7.92 2.49
N MET A 32 -7.16 -7.61 1.47
CA MET A 32 -6.80 -6.70 0.40
C MET A 32 -6.48 -5.29 0.93
N GLY A 33 -7.30 -4.77 1.85
CA GLY A 33 -7.09 -3.45 2.45
C GLY A 33 -5.85 -3.38 3.34
N VAL A 34 -5.68 -4.35 4.25
CA VAL A 34 -4.50 -4.46 5.11
C VAL A 34 -3.26 -4.69 4.25
N GLY A 35 -3.35 -5.51 3.21
CA GLY A 35 -2.24 -5.78 2.30
C GLY A 35 -1.74 -4.56 1.55
N ALA A 36 -2.67 -3.72 1.08
CA ALA A 36 -2.35 -2.47 0.41
C ALA A 36 -1.68 -1.46 1.36
N MET A 37 -2.21 -1.29 2.58
CA MET A 37 -1.63 -0.38 3.59
C MET A 37 -0.32 -0.88 4.17
N VAL A 38 -0.28 -2.13 4.63
CA VAL A 38 0.93 -2.83 5.10
C VAL A 38 1.79 -3.25 3.89
N GLY A 39 1.89 -2.39 2.88
CA GLY A 39 2.76 -2.47 1.72
C GLY A 39 4.16 -1.95 2.07
N GLY A 40 4.67 -1.01 1.29
CA GLY A 40 5.98 -0.41 1.55
C GLY A 40 5.98 0.62 2.70
N GLY A 41 4.87 1.33 2.91
CA GLY A 41 4.87 2.56 3.72
C GLY A 41 5.43 2.40 5.13
N ILE A 42 4.97 1.40 5.90
CA ILE A 42 5.51 1.16 7.25
C ILE A 42 7.01 0.87 7.25
N PHE A 43 7.51 0.14 6.25
CA PHE A 43 8.93 -0.17 6.14
C PHE A 43 9.76 1.06 5.73
N SER A 44 9.17 1.94 4.93
CA SER A 44 9.79 3.14 4.36
C SER A 44 9.92 4.30 5.35
N VAL A 45 8.86 4.60 6.10
CA VAL A 45 8.75 5.86 6.83
C VAL A 45 8.76 5.71 8.35
N LEU A 46 8.81 4.48 8.89
CA LEU A 46 8.87 4.27 10.35
C LEU A 46 10.03 5.02 11.00
N GLY A 47 11.26 4.80 10.53
CA GLY A 47 12.44 5.44 11.13
C GLY A 47 12.40 6.96 10.98
N LEU A 48 12.04 7.46 9.79
CA LEU A 48 11.85 8.89 9.52
C LEU A 48 10.81 9.53 10.46
N ALA A 49 9.68 8.85 10.67
CA ALA A 49 8.63 9.32 11.58
C ALA A 49 9.09 9.32 13.03
N ILE A 50 9.89 8.34 13.46
CA ILE A 50 10.47 8.31 14.80
C ILE A 50 11.52 9.42 14.98
N VAL A 51 12.35 9.70 13.98
CA VAL A 51 13.29 10.83 14.03
C VAL A 51 12.55 12.15 14.28
N GLN A 52 11.38 12.35 13.66
CA GLN A 52 10.58 13.56 13.84
C GLN A 52 9.79 13.58 15.16
N ALA A 53 9.05 12.50 15.46
CA ALA A 53 8.14 12.45 16.61
C ALA A 53 8.81 12.02 17.92
N GLY A 54 10.02 11.46 17.85
CA GLY A 54 10.75 10.91 18.98
C GLY A 54 9.97 9.78 19.65
N HIS A 55 9.92 9.80 20.98
CA HIS A 55 9.23 8.77 21.76
C HIS A 55 7.71 8.77 21.52
N ALA A 56 7.15 9.90 21.05
CA ALA A 56 5.74 10.04 20.73
C ALA A 56 5.37 9.50 19.34
N ALA A 57 6.28 8.80 18.64
CA ALA A 57 5.97 8.16 17.36
C ALA A 57 4.69 7.32 17.39
N PRO A 58 4.43 6.45 18.40
CA PRO A 58 3.16 5.69 18.44
C PRO A 58 1.91 6.58 18.43
N ILE A 59 1.99 7.78 19.02
CA ILE A 59 0.90 8.77 18.99
C ILE A 59 0.76 9.37 17.60
N ALA A 60 1.87 9.70 16.92
CA ALA A 60 1.86 10.18 15.55
C ALA A 60 1.23 9.17 14.58
N PHE A 61 1.57 7.89 14.76
CA PHE A 61 0.99 6.77 14.04
C PHE A 61 -0.52 6.63 14.29
N ALA A 62 -0.96 6.73 15.55
CA ALA A 62 -2.38 6.72 15.89
C ALA A 62 -3.13 7.91 15.28
N LEU A 63 -2.54 9.10 15.30
CA LEU A 63 -3.12 10.31 14.74
C LEU A 63 -3.32 10.20 13.22
N GLY A 64 -2.30 9.73 12.48
CA GLY A 64 -2.43 9.43 11.06
C GLY A 64 -3.55 8.41 10.79
N GLY A 65 -3.67 7.41 11.67
CA GLY A 65 -4.75 6.43 11.65
C GLY A 65 -6.16 7.01 11.83
N VAL A 66 -6.32 7.96 12.75
CA VAL A 66 -7.60 8.67 12.95
C VAL A 66 -7.98 9.45 11.69
N ILE A 67 -7.03 10.13 11.06
CA ILE A 67 -7.25 10.85 9.79
C ILE A 67 -7.65 9.85 8.69
N ALA A 68 -6.97 8.70 8.62
CA ALA A 68 -7.31 7.63 7.69
C ALA A 68 -8.72 7.08 7.94
N LEU A 69 -9.16 6.89 9.19
CA LEU A 69 -10.53 6.44 9.52
C LEU A 69 -11.60 7.43 9.06
N LEU A 70 -11.39 8.73 9.31
CA LEU A 70 -12.32 9.79 8.87
C LEU A 70 -12.42 9.85 7.35
N THR A 71 -11.28 9.71 6.67
CA THR A 71 -11.19 9.67 5.22
C THR A 71 -11.85 8.40 4.67
N GLY A 72 -11.54 7.24 5.25
CA GLY A 72 -12.07 5.94 4.90
C GLY A 72 -13.59 5.86 5.05
N TRP A 73 -14.15 6.48 6.09
CA TRP A 73 -15.60 6.60 6.23
C TRP A 73 -16.24 7.37 5.06
N SER A 74 -15.61 8.46 4.63
CA SER A 74 -16.05 9.24 3.47
C SER A 74 -15.97 8.41 2.18
N TYR A 75 -14.86 7.68 1.98
CA TYR A 75 -14.69 6.76 0.86
C TYR A 75 -15.72 5.63 0.85
N ALA A 76 -16.06 5.06 2.01
CA ALA A 76 -17.07 4.02 2.10
C ALA A 76 -18.43 4.52 1.61
N ARG A 77 -18.83 5.74 2.00
CA ARG A 77 -20.10 6.35 1.56
C ARG A 77 -20.09 6.65 0.06
N LEU A 78 -19.02 7.25 -0.46
CA LEU A 78 -18.90 7.57 -1.89
C LEU A 78 -18.84 6.31 -2.75
N GLY A 79 -18.12 5.27 -2.32
CA GLY A 79 -18.03 3.99 -3.01
C GLY A 79 -19.37 3.27 -3.12
N LEU A 80 -20.21 3.33 -2.07
CA LEU A 80 -21.56 2.78 -2.11
C LEU A 80 -22.50 3.53 -3.06
N VAL A 81 -22.34 4.85 -3.17
CA VAL A 81 -23.15 5.72 -4.02
C VAL A 81 -22.77 5.55 -5.50
N PHE A 82 -21.47 5.65 -5.81
CA PHE A 82 -21.01 5.73 -7.19
C PHE A 82 -20.68 4.38 -7.84
N ARG A 83 -20.42 3.34 -7.03
CA ARG A 83 -20.13 1.94 -7.41
C ARG A 83 -19.23 1.84 -8.65
N SER A 84 -18.11 2.54 -8.62
CA SER A 84 -17.22 2.68 -9.77
C SER A 84 -15.82 2.23 -9.45
N ASP A 85 -15.20 1.56 -10.43
CA ASP A 85 -13.81 1.12 -10.42
C ASP A 85 -12.79 2.28 -10.55
N GLY A 86 -13.24 3.50 -10.87
CA GLY A 86 -12.36 4.65 -11.15
C GLY A 86 -11.95 5.47 -9.91
N GLY A 87 -12.28 4.97 -8.71
CA GLY A 87 -11.89 5.56 -7.43
C GLY A 87 -12.26 7.04 -7.29
N SER A 88 -11.39 7.78 -6.62
CA SER A 88 -11.61 9.18 -6.23
C SER A 88 -11.73 10.12 -7.43
N PHE A 89 -11.06 9.83 -8.56
CA PHE A 89 -11.20 10.60 -9.79
C PHE A 89 -12.65 10.57 -10.30
N THR A 90 -13.27 9.39 -10.38
CA THR A 90 -14.66 9.28 -10.81
C THR A 90 -15.64 9.89 -9.81
N TYR A 91 -15.33 9.88 -8.51
CA TYR A 91 -16.17 10.54 -7.50
C TYR A 91 -16.18 12.06 -7.73
N LEU A 92 -15.02 12.66 -8.00
CA LEU A 92 -14.92 14.09 -8.31
C LEU A 92 -15.59 14.45 -9.63
N GLU A 93 -15.42 13.62 -10.65
CA GLU A 93 -16.07 13.81 -11.96
C GLU A 93 -17.60 13.83 -11.84
N LYS A 94 -18.17 12.83 -11.16
CA LYS A 94 -19.62 12.71 -10.97
C LYS A 94 -20.19 13.78 -10.03
N ALA A 95 -19.46 14.16 -8.98
CA ALA A 95 -19.95 15.12 -7.99
C ALA A 95 -19.96 16.56 -8.50
N PHE A 96 -18.92 16.97 -9.24
CA PHE A 96 -18.76 18.37 -9.63
C PHE A 96 -19.15 18.66 -11.07
N GLY A 97 -19.27 17.66 -11.94
CA GLY A 97 -19.67 17.80 -13.35
C GLY A 97 -18.74 18.68 -14.21
N ARG A 98 -17.70 19.26 -13.62
CA ARG A 98 -16.69 20.13 -14.26
C ARG A 98 -15.38 19.36 -14.35
N GLY A 99 -14.92 19.13 -15.58
CA GLY A 99 -13.69 18.39 -15.86
C GLY A 99 -12.45 18.91 -15.13
N ASN A 100 -12.40 20.21 -14.80
CA ASN A 100 -11.22 20.82 -14.17
C ASN A 100 -10.99 20.35 -12.72
N ILE A 101 -12.04 20.14 -11.91
CA ILE A 101 -11.88 19.70 -10.51
C ILE A 101 -11.44 18.23 -10.48
N ALA A 102 -12.09 17.39 -11.30
CA ALA A 102 -11.67 16.00 -11.48
C ALA A 102 -10.25 15.91 -12.06
N GLY A 103 -9.89 16.79 -13.00
CA GLY A 103 -8.56 16.90 -13.57
C GLY A 103 -7.50 17.21 -12.52
N ILE A 104 -7.70 18.25 -11.69
CA ILE A 104 -6.80 18.59 -10.58
C ILE A 104 -6.66 17.40 -9.61
N GLY A 105 -7.78 16.79 -9.22
CA GLY A 105 -7.74 15.61 -8.34
C GLY A 105 -7.00 14.42 -8.97
N GLY A 106 -7.23 14.15 -10.25
CA GLY A 106 -6.53 13.11 -11.00
C GLY A 106 -5.03 13.36 -11.10
N TRP A 107 -4.61 14.60 -11.35
CA TRP A 107 -3.21 14.98 -11.36
C TRP A 107 -2.54 14.85 -9.99
N LEU A 108 -3.23 15.27 -8.91
CA LEU A 108 -2.74 15.09 -7.55
C LEU A 108 -2.55 13.61 -7.20
N LEU A 109 -3.51 12.75 -7.57
CA LEU A 109 -3.41 11.31 -7.39
C LEU A 109 -2.27 10.71 -8.22
N LEU A 110 -2.15 11.10 -9.49
CA LEU A 110 -1.13 10.57 -10.38
C LEU A 110 0.29 10.92 -9.89
N VAL A 111 0.52 12.17 -9.50
CA VAL A 111 1.80 12.61 -8.92
C VAL A 111 2.04 11.95 -7.58
N GLY A 112 1.02 11.84 -6.73
CA GLY A 112 1.08 11.14 -5.44
C GLY A 112 1.53 9.69 -5.59
N TYR A 113 0.87 8.93 -6.47
CA TYR A 113 1.22 7.52 -6.71
C TYR A 113 2.61 7.34 -7.31
N ILE A 114 3.07 8.25 -8.19
CA ILE A 114 4.45 8.25 -8.69
C ILE A 114 5.43 8.44 -7.51
N GLY A 115 5.17 9.41 -6.63
CA GLY A 115 5.97 9.65 -5.44
C GLY A 115 6.01 8.43 -4.51
N THR A 116 4.86 7.82 -4.23
CA THR A 116 4.77 6.61 -3.41
C THR A 116 5.48 5.43 -4.06
N MET A 117 5.36 5.22 -5.38
CA MET A 117 6.13 4.18 -6.07
C MET A 117 7.64 4.40 -5.96
N GLY A 118 8.09 5.64 -6.08
CA GLY A 118 9.50 6.01 -5.84
C GLY A 118 9.95 5.67 -4.42
N LEU A 119 9.12 5.99 -3.42
CA LEU A 119 9.36 5.64 -2.01
C LEU A 119 9.47 4.11 -1.81
N TYR A 120 8.57 3.33 -2.41
CA TYR A 120 8.60 1.87 -2.30
C TYR A 120 9.81 1.26 -3.01
N ALA A 121 10.16 1.75 -4.19
CA ALA A 121 11.35 1.30 -4.92
C ALA A 121 12.63 1.62 -4.16
N TYR A 122 12.74 2.84 -3.62
CA TYR A 122 13.84 3.24 -2.76
C TYR A 122 13.96 2.32 -1.53
N THR A 123 12.84 2.04 -0.87
CA THR A 123 12.80 1.14 0.30
C THR A 123 13.22 -0.27 -0.06
N PHE A 124 12.75 -0.81 -1.19
CA PHE A 124 13.21 -2.10 -1.71
C PHE A 124 14.74 -2.11 -1.90
N GLY A 125 15.29 -1.04 -2.48
CA GLY A 125 16.73 -0.90 -2.71
C GLY A 125 17.55 -0.86 -1.43
N VAL A 126 17.11 -0.07 -0.44
CA VAL A 126 17.82 0.06 0.84
C VAL A 126 17.76 -1.23 1.65
N TYR A 127 16.57 -1.83 1.82
CA TYR A 127 16.45 -3.12 2.53
C TYR A 127 17.21 -4.24 1.81
N GLY A 128 17.17 -4.26 0.47
CA GLY A 128 17.88 -5.26 -0.33
C GLY A 128 19.38 -5.16 -0.16
N SER A 129 19.92 -3.94 -0.22
CA SER A 129 21.34 -3.68 0.04
C SER A 129 21.75 -4.06 1.46
N ALA A 130 20.93 -3.69 2.45
CA ALA A 130 21.17 -4.03 3.86
C ALA A 130 21.25 -5.55 4.10
N LEU A 131 20.43 -6.34 3.40
CA LEU A 131 20.47 -7.81 3.46
C LEU A 131 21.70 -8.41 2.75
N LEU A 132 22.27 -7.73 1.76
CA LEU A 132 23.50 -8.13 1.08
C LEU A 132 24.77 -7.73 1.83
N GLY A 133 24.64 -7.15 3.04
CA GLY A 133 25.76 -6.68 3.84
C GLY A 133 26.19 -5.23 3.54
N GLY A 134 25.43 -4.50 2.72
CA GLY A 134 25.67 -3.08 2.46
C GLY A 134 25.21 -2.19 3.61
N GLY A 135 26.08 -1.32 4.12
CA GLY A 135 25.72 -0.23 5.03
C GLY A 135 25.16 1.01 4.30
N THR A 136 24.58 1.94 5.07
CA THR A 136 23.86 3.15 4.59
C THR A 136 24.66 4.02 3.61
N ASP A 137 25.96 4.17 3.80
CA ASP A 137 26.77 5.13 3.02
C ASP A 137 27.62 4.49 1.91
N GLU A 138 28.01 3.22 2.06
CA GLU A 138 28.95 2.58 1.12
C GLU A 138 28.29 2.04 -0.15
N HIS A 139 26.96 1.99 -0.22
CA HIS A 139 26.24 1.26 -1.27
C HIS A 139 25.10 2.04 -1.95
N GLN A 140 25.15 3.39 -1.98
CA GLN A 140 24.15 4.20 -2.69
C GLN A 140 23.90 3.72 -4.14
N ALA A 141 24.97 3.33 -4.85
CA ALA A 141 24.84 2.75 -6.19
C ALA A 141 24.03 1.45 -6.22
N MET A 142 24.20 0.57 -5.22
CA MET A 142 23.40 -0.66 -5.08
C MET A 142 21.94 -0.33 -4.75
N HIS A 143 21.69 0.68 -3.91
CA HIS A 143 20.33 1.10 -3.55
C HIS A 143 19.57 1.51 -4.82
N HIS A 144 20.16 2.40 -5.61
CA HIS A 144 19.59 2.85 -6.88
C HIS A 144 19.47 1.73 -7.91
N LEU A 145 20.46 0.83 -7.99
CA LEU A 145 20.42 -0.32 -8.90
C LEU A 145 19.24 -1.24 -8.57
N LEU A 146 19.08 -1.63 -7.31
CA LEU A 146 18.00 -2.52 -6.87
C LEU A 146 16.63 -1.86 -7.00
N ALA A 147 16.51 -0.58 -6.62
CA ALA A 147 15.29 0.21 -6.80
C ALA A 147 14.87 0.30 -8.29
N SER A 148 15.82 0.56 -9.18
CA SER A 148 15.56 0.62 -10.62
C SER A 148 15.20 -0.75 -11.19
N LEU A 149 15.89 -1.79 -10.76
CA LEU A 149 15.68 -3.15 -11.23
C LEU A 149 14.29 -3.68 -10.85
N VAL A 150 13.82 -3.42 -9.63
CA VAL A 150 12.47 -3.86 -9.23
C VAL A 150 11.38 -3.13 -10.03
N LEU A 151 11.53 -1.84 -10.30
CA LEU A 151 10.61 -1.07 -11.15
C LEU A 151 10.57 -1.61 -12.58
N LEU A 152 11.74 -1.85 -13.19
CA LEU A 152 11.84 -2.39 -14.54
C LEU A 152 11.32 -3.83 -14.63
N ALA A 153 11.53 -4.64 -13.60
CA ALA A 153 10.99 -6.00 -13.51
C ALA A 153 9.46 -5.97 -13.51
N PHE A 154 8.84 -5.15 -12.66
CA PHE A 154 7.37 -5.05 -12.62
C PHE A 154 6.78 -4.34 -13.84
N LEU A 155 7.49 -3.40 -14.47
CA LEU A 155 7.12 -2.90 -15.80
C LEU A 155 7.04 -4.06 -16.80
N GLY A 156 8.06 -4.93 -16.83
CA GLY A 156 8.07 -6.14 -17.64
C GLY A 156 6.87 -7.03 -17.38
N VAL A 157 6.65 -7.43 -16.12
CA VAL A 157 5.52 -8.27 -15.68
C VAL A 157 4.18 -7.67 -16.15
N ASN A 158 3.97 -6.37 -15.93
CA ASN A 158 2.76 -5.67 -16.34
C ASN A 158 2.61 -5.57 -17.86
N LEU A 159 3.68 -5.42 -18.64
CA LEU A 159 3.63 -5.39 -20.11
C LEU A 159 3.36 -6.76 -20.73
N TYR A 160 3.82 -7.84 -20.09
CA TYR A 160 3.48 -9.22 -20.47
C TYR A 160 2.02 -9.55 -20.17
N GLY A 161 1.38 -8.82 -19.25
CA GLY A 161 -0.02 -9.05 -18.88
C GLY A 161 -0.21 -10.31 -18.04
N VAL A 162 0.83 -10.69 -17.28
CA VAL A 162 0.71 -11.72 -16.25
C VAL A 162 -0.26 -11.16 -15.22
N LYS A 163 -1.48 -11.68 -15.19
CA LYS A 163 -2.41 -11.37 -14.11
C LYS A 163 -1.88 -12.07 -12.87
N GLU A 164 -1.44 -11.30 -11.87
CA GLU A 164 -1.20 -11.88 -10.55
C GLU A 164 -2.50 -12.52 -10.06
N THR A 165 -2.39 -13.75 -9.58
CA THR A 165 -3.53 -14.43 -9.00
C THR A 165 -3.79 -13.81 -7.64
N GLY A 166 -5.04 -13.44 -7.34
CA GLY A 166 -5.39 -12.86 -6.04
C GLY A 166 -4.96 -13.73 -4.85
N THR A 167 -4.77 -15.04 -5.07
CA THR A 167 -4.22 -16.00 -4.12
C THR A 167 -2.75 -15.72 -3.75
N ALA A 168 -1.90 -15.33 -4.70
CA ALA A 168 -0.50 -15.03 -4.44
C ALA A 168 -0.36 -13.78 -3.55
N GLU A 169 -1.13 -12.73 -3.86
CA GLU A 169 -1.18 -11.52 -3.05
C GLU A 169 -1.71 -11.81 -1.64
N LEU A 170 -2.82 -12.54 -1.52
CA LEU A 170 -3.36 -12.93 -0.22
C LEU A 170 -2.34 -13.68 0.65
N LEU A 171 -1.53 -14.56 0.05
CA LEU A 171 -0.47 -15.28 0.73
C LEU A 171 0.63 -14.32 1.22
N ILE A 172 1.14 -13.43 0.36
CA ILE A 172 2.17 -12.44 0.72
C ILE A 172 1.68 -11.57 1.86
N VAL A 173 0.43 -11.08 1.78
CA VAL A 173 -0.19 -10.24 2.81
C VAL A 173 -0.29 -10.97 4.14
N THR A 174 -0.76 -12.21 4.12
CA THR A 174 -0.91 -13.01 5.33
C THR A 174 0.46 -13.22 6.01
N ILE A 175 1.49 -13.52 5.22
CA ILE A 175 2.85 -13.73 5.72
C ILE A 175 3.41 -12.44 6.33
N LYS A 176 3.36 -11.30 5.62
CA LYS A 176 3.94 -10.04 6.13
C LYS A 176 3.23 -9.52 7.38
N VAL A 177 1.90 -9.65 7.44
CA VAL A 177 1.12 -9.27 8.63
C VAL A 177 1.47 -10.15 9.82
N LEU A 178 1.62 -11.46 9.60
CA LEU A 178 2.03 -12.39 10.65
C LEU A 178 3.44 -12.06 11.17
N ILE A 179 4.39 -11.74 10.28
CA ILE A 179 5.75 -11.34 10.67
C ILE A 179 5.72 -10.08 11.53
N LEU A 180 4.96 -9.05 11.13
CA LEU A 180 4.84 -7.82 11.93
C LEU A 180 4.13 -8.05 13.26
N PHE A 181 3.13 -8.93 13.30
CA PHE A 181 2.47 -9.30 14.55
C PHE A 181 3.42 -10.02 15.50
N LEU A 182 4.22 -10.97 15.02
CA LEU A 182 5.22 -11.68 15.82
C LEU A 182 6.31 -10.72 16.32
N PHE A 183 6.80 -9.82 15.44
CA PHE A 183 7.73 -8.76 15.82
C PHE A 183 7.17 -7.90 16.96
N ALA A 184 5.93 -7.44 16.83
CA ALA A 184 5.28 -6.64 17.85
C ALA A 184 5.08 -7.42 19.15
N ALA A 185 4.52 -8.62 19.07
CA ALA A 185 4.20 -9.44 20.25
C ALA A 185 5.44 -9.81 21.07
N ILE A 186 6.55 -10.18 20.40
CA ILE A 186 7.80 -10.51 21.08
C ILE A 186 8.50 -9.23 21.56
N GLY A 187 8.63 -8.23 20.69
CA GLY A 187 9.38 -7.01 20.99
C GLY A 187 8.79 -6.18 22.14
N LEU A 188 7.48 -6.27 22.40
CA LEU A 188 6.84 -5.61 23.54
C LEU A 188 7.43 -6.05 24.89
N TYR A 189 7.87 -7.31 25.02
CA TYR A 189 8.49 -7.80 26.25
C TYR A 189 9.88 -7.21 26.51
N PHE A 190 10.53 -6.65 25.48
CA PHE A 190 11.89 -6.11 25.56
C PHE A 190 11.91 -4.57 25.58
N VAL A 191 10.74 -3.92 25.54
CA VAL A 191 10.62 -2.46 25.60
C VAL A 191 11.22 -1.93 26.90
N LYS A 192 12.20 -1.04 26.76
CA LYS A 192 12.82 -0.32 27.89
C LYS A 192 12.06 0.97 28.15
N THR A 193 11.62 1.15 29.39
CA THR A 193 10.85 2.34 29.80
C THR A 193 11.63 3.64 29.60
N ASP A 194 12.95 3.61 29.81
CA ASP A 194 13.84 4.76 29.63
C ASP A 194 13.95 5.22 28.16
N TYR A 195 13.58 4.37 27.19
CA TYR A 195 13.64 4.69 25.76
C TYR A 195 12.31 5.26 25.25
N VAL A 196 11.24 5.21 26.05
CA VAL A 196 9.92 5.75 25.70
C VAL A 196 9.52 6.96 26.55
N LEU A 197 10.31 7.28 27.59
CA LEU A 197 10.09 8.43 28.46
C LEU A 197 11.25 9.44 28.37
N PRO A 198 10.96 10.76 28.43
CA PRO A 198 9.63 11.37 28.42
C PRO A 198 8.95 11.22 27.04
N VAL A 199 7.63 11.07 27.01
CA VAL A 199 6.87 10.78 25.77
C VAL A 199 7.07 11.87 24.71
N PHE A 200 7.04 13.15 25.10
CA PHE A 200 7.17 14.28 24.17
C PHE A 200 8.59 14.86 24.14
N ASN A 201 9.61 14.00 23.98
CA ASN A 201 11.02 14.44 23.94
C ASN A 201 11.32 15.39 22.76
N ASN A 202 10.63 15.24 21.61
CA ASN A 202 10.75 16.13 20.45
C ASN A 202 9.63 17.20 20.38
N GLY A 203 8.89 17.40 21.48
CA GLY A 203 7.77 18.33 21.55
C GLY A 203 6.56 17.91 20.71
N HIS A 204 5.48 18.70 20.81
CA HIS A 204 4.20 18.37 20.17
C HIS A 204 4.22 18.55 18.65
N LEU A 205 5.03 19.49 18.13
CA LEU A 205 5.14 19.73 16.70
C LEU A 205 5.80 18.54 15.97
N GLY A 206 6.75 17.87 16.62
CA GLY A 206 7.35 16.64 16.10
C GLY A 206 6.32 15.54 15.86
N VAL A 207 5.31 15.43 16.73
CA VAL A 207 4.21 14.46 16.57
C VAL A 207 3.38 14.77 15.32
N LEU A 208 3.06 16.04 15.08
CA LEU A 208 2.33 16.44 13.87
C LEU A 208 3.14 16.17 12.60
N MET A 209 4.46 16.40 12.64
CA MET A 209 5.33 16.11 11.50
C MET A 209 5.50 14.63 11.24
N GLY A 210 5.68 13.82 12.29
CA GLY A 210 5.67 12.36 12.18
C GLY A 210 4.32 11.85 11.64
N ALA A 211 3.20 12.44 12.07
CA ALA A 211 1.86 12.07 11.61
C ALA A 211 1.66 12.39 10.12
N ALA A 212 2.21 13.51 9.64
CA ALA A 212 2.17 13.87 8.23
C ALA A 212 3.00 12.89 7.37
N LEU A 213 4.21 12.54 7.82
CA LEU A 213 5.06 11.55 7.13
C LEU A 213 4.40 10.18 7.07
N ILE A 214 3.84 9.73 8.20
CA ILE A 214 3.29 8.38 8.30
C ILE A 214 1.95 8.21 7.62
N PHE A 215 1.26 9.29 7.28
CA PHE A 215 0.00 9.21 6.56
C PHE A 215 0.15 8.47 5.23
N VAL A 216 1.32 8.57 4.57
CA VAL A 216 1.65 7.78 3.37
C VAL A 216 1.57 6.28 3.63
N ALA A 217 1.91 5.80 4.84
CA ALA A 217 1.78 4.38 5.17
C ALA A 217 0.33 3.90 5.32
N TYR A 218 -0.64 4.81 5.46
CA TYR A 218 -2.06 4.46 5.42
C TYR A 218 -2.64 4.47 4.01
N GLU A 219 -1.86 4.78 2.98
CA GLU A 219 -2.30 4.65 1.58
C GLU A 219 -2.73 3.20 1.30
N GLY A 220 -3.83 3.01 0.57
CA GLY A 220 -4.27 1.68 0.11
C GLY A 220 -5.71 1.31 0.47
N PHE A 221 -6.28 1.84 1.56
CA PHE A 221 -7.71 1.58 1.87
C PHE A 221 -8.65 2.14 0.80
N GLU A 222 -8.22 3.18 0.08
CA GLU A 222 -8.95 3.83 -1.00
C GLU A 222 -9.03 3.01 -2.30
N LEU A 223 -8.26 1.91 -2.38
CA LEU A 223 -8.36 0.93 -3.47
C LEU A 223 -9.53 -0.03 -3.25
N ILE A 224 -9.98 -0.23 -1.99
CA ILE A 224 -11.06 -1.16 -1.64
C ILE A 224 -12.38 -0.86 -2.38
N PRO A 225 -12.84 0.41 -2.48
CA PRO A 225 -14.02 0.76 -3.27
C PRO A 225 -13.96 0.35 -4.74
N ASN A 226 -12.79 0.19 -5.35
CA ASN A 226 -12.68 -0.20 -6.75
C ASN A 226 -13.19 -1.63 -6.99
N ALA A 227 -13.16 -2.47 -5.96
CA ALA A 227 -13.66 -3.84 -6.00
C ALA A 227 -15.12 -3.96 -5.51
N VAL A 228 -15.84 -2.85 -5.31
CA VAL A 228 -17.21 -2.86 -4.74
C VAL A 228 -18.19 -3.73 -5.53
N ASN A 229 -18.04 -3.80 -6.85
CA ASN A 229 -18.88 -4.60 -7.74
C ASN A 229 -18.59 -6.11 -7.65
N GLU A 230 -17.43 -6.48 -7.11
CA GLU A 230 -16.96 -7.86 -6.95
C GLU A 230 -17.29 -8.41 -5.55
N MET A 231 -17.83 -7.58 -4.64
CA MET A 231 -18.15 -8.01 -3.28
C MET A 231 -19.45 -8.81 -3.18
N GLU A 232 -19.48 -9.79 -2.28
CA GLU A 232 -20.68 -10.59 -1.99
C GLU A 232 -21.83 -9.74 -1.46
N ASN A 233 -21.56 -8.91 -0.45
CA ASN A 233 -22.51 -7.96 0.13
C ASN A 233 -21.89 -6.55 0.16
N PRO A 234 -21.92 -5.80 -0.96
CA PRO A 234 -21.22 -4.53 -1.08
C PRO A 234 -21.62 -3.50 0.00
N GLU A 235 -22.91 -3.43 0.36
CA GLU A 235 -23.42 -2.45 1.34
C GLU A 235 -22.77 -2.57 2.71
N ARG A 236 -22.52 -3.81 3.15
CA ARG A 236 -21.89 -4.09 4.44
C ARG A 236 -20.37 -4.27 4.30
N ASN A 237 -19.94 -5.01 3.30
CA ASN A 237 -18.54 -5.43 3.15
C ASN A 237 -17.64 -4.26 2.77
N LEU A 238 -18.10 -3.28 1.98
CA LEU A 238 -17.28 -2.12 1.65
C LEU A 238 -16.94 -1.30 2.89
N THR A 239 -17.98 -0.88 3.63
CA THR A 239 -17.81 -0.06 4.84
C THR A 239 -17.02 -0.81 5.92
N ARG A 240 -17.39 -2.06 6.21
CA ARG A 240 -16.69 -2.87 7.21
C ARG A 240 -15.26 -3.18 6.77
N GLY A 241 -15.06 -3.49 5.49
CA GLY A 241 -13.76 -3.78 4.91
C GLY A 241 -12.79 -2.63 5.09
N ILE A 242 -13.20 -1.40 4.73
CA ILE A 242 -12.38 -0.20 4.91
C ILE A 242 -12.05 0.02 6.40
N LEU A 243 -13.06 0.05 7.27
CA LEU A 243 -12.85 0.39 8.69
C LEU A 243 -12.05 -0.66 9.45
N TRP A 244 -12.32 -1.96 9.21
CA TRP A 244 -11.53 -3.04 9.82
C TRP A 244 -10.11 -3.05 9.30
N SER A 245 -9.90 -2.84 7.99
CA SER A 245 -8.55 -2.77 7.44
C SER A 245 -7.75 -1.65 8.09
N ILE A 246 -8.32 -0.45 8.15
CA ILE A 246 -7.63 0.70 8.77
C ILE A 246 -7.39 0.43 10.26
N GLY A 247 -8.39 -0.06 10.99
CA GLY A 247 -8.25 -0.38 12.42
C GLY A 247 -7.16 -1.41 12.72
N ILE A 248 -7.07 -2.47 11.91
CA ILE A 248 -6.01 -3.49 12.02
C ILE A 248 -4.64 -2.87 11.71
N THR A 249 -4.54 -2.07 10.65
CA THR A 249 -3.29 -1.36 10.30
C THR A 249 -2.85 -0.42 11.43
N ILE A 250 -3.77 0.35 12.01
CA ILE A 250 -3.47 1.23 13.16
C ILE A 250 -2.88 0.41 14.30
N ALA A 251 -3.51 -0.71 14.66
CA ALA A 251 -3.03 -1.56 15.74
C ALA A 251 -1.61 -2.07 15.46
N ILE A 252 -1.37 -2.61 14.26
CA ILE A 252 -0.04 -3.10 13.86
C ILE A 252 0.98 -1.97 13.93
N TYR A 253 0.66 -0.81 13.38
CA TYR A 253 1.59 0.30 13.24
C TYR A 253 1.96 0.95 14.58
N VAL A 254 0.98 1.16 15.45
CA VAL A 254 1.20 1.68 16.81
C VAL A 254 2.07 0.71 17.62
N LEU A 255 1.80 -0.60 17.52
CA LEU A 255 2.60 -1.60 18.22
C LEU A 255 4.03 -1.70 17.68
N VAL A 256 4.19 -1.73 16.35
CA VAL A 256 5.50 -1.79 15.69
C VAL A 256 6.34 -0.55 16.02
N SER A 257 5.73 0.64 15.97
CA SER A 257 6.43 1.88 16.34
C SER A 257 6.81 1.93 17.81
N LEU A 258 5.94 1.46 18.71
CA LEU A 258 6.26 1.36 20.13
C LEU A 258 7.44 0.40 20.38
N VAL A 259 7.46 -0.75 19.71
CA VAL A 259 8.57 -1.71 19.80
C VAL A 259 9.86 -1.11 19.25
N ALA A 260 9.81 -0.42 18.11
CA ALA A 260 10.99 0.21 17.53
C ALA A 260 11.59 1.29 18.44
N VAL A 261 10.75 2.21 18.96
CA VAL A 261 11.17 3.23 19.92
C VAL A 261 11.70 2.60 21.21
N GLY A 262 11.02 1.59 21.73
CA GLY A 262 11.36 0.97 23.01
C GLY A 262 12.60 0.07 23.00
N ASN A 263 13.14 -0.27 21.82
CA ASN A 263 14.26 -1.21 21.68
C ASN A 263 15.49 -0.62 21.00
N LEU A 264 15.40 0.57 20.38
CA LEU A 264 16.53 1.23 19.72
C LEU A 264 16.88 2.57 20.38
N LEU A 265 18.16 2.90 20.38
CA LEU A 265 18.63 4.23 20.78
C LEU A 265 18.30 5.25 19.68
N PRO A 266 18.04 6.54 20.02
CA PRO A 266 17.78 7.58 19.03
C PRO A 266 18.88 7.71 17.96
N GLU A 267 20.14 7.49 18.34
CA GLU A 267 21.29 7.50 17.44
C GLU A 267 21.24 6.35 16.43
N GLU A 268 20.81 5.16 16.85
CA GLU A 268 20.63 4.00 15.98
C GLU A 268 19.47 4.22 15.01
N ILE A 269 18.36 4.79 15.49
CA ILE A 269 17.21 5.12 14.65
C ILE A 269 17.59 6.16 13.60
N ALA A 270 18.31 7.22 13.98
CA ALA A 270 18.77 8.25 13.04
C ALA A 270 19.75 7.67 12.01
N ARG A 271 20.69 6.83 12.46
CA ARG A 271 21.67 6.18 11.59
C ARG A 271 21.02 5.22 10.59
N TYR A 272 20.01 4.47 11.01
CA TYR A 272 19.38 3.41 10.21
C TYR A 272 17.93 3.73 9.84
N GLN A 273 17.55 5.01 9.76
CA GLN A 273 16.17 5.46 9.60
C GLN A 273 15.45 4.87 8.40
N GLU A 274 16.18 4.53 7.33
CA GLU A 274 15.66 4.00 6.08
C GLU A 274 15.26 2.51 6.17
N TYR A 275 15.77 1.78 7.17
CA TYR A 275 15.42 0.37 7.43
C TYR A 275 15.32 0.04 8.92
N ALA A 276 14.93 1.05 9.71
CA ALA A 276 14.91 0.99 11.18
C ALA A 276 14.06 -0.16 11.72
N LEU A 277 13.02 -0.58 11.01
CA LEU A 277 12.18 -1.71 11.41
C LEU A 277 12.96 -3.02 11.45
N ALA A 278 13.85 -3.27 10.49
CA ALA A 278 14.70 -4.47 10.51
C ALA A 278 15.74 -4.38 11.64
N VAL A 279 16.35 -3.21 11.85
CA VAL A 279 17.33 -3.00 12.94
C VAL A 279 16.67 -3.18 14.30
N ALA A 280 15.43 -2.72 14.47
CA ALA A 280 14.65 -2.86 15.69
C ALA A 280 14.42 -4.31 16.08
N ALA A 281 14.53 -5.28 15.17
CA ALA A 281 14.40 -6.70 15.48
C ALA A 281 15.67 -7.29 16.12
N LYS A 282 16.85 -6.69 15.90
CA LYS A 282 18.13 -7.23 16.37
C LYS A 282 18.21 -7.42 17.89
N PRO A 283 17.75 -6.47 18.73
CA PRO A 283 17.89 -6.60 20.18
C PRO A 283 17.20 -7.82 20.81
N PHE A 284 16.16 -8.37 20.16
CA PHE A 284 15.36 -9.46 20.73
C PHE A 284 15.16 -10.68 19.83
N LEU A 285 15.39 -10.56 18.51
CA LEU A 285 15.37 -11.68 17.55
C LEU A 285 16.72 -11.90 16.84
N GLY A 286 17.73 -11.09 17.14
CA GLY A 286 19.06 -11.17 16.53
C GLY A 286 19.04 -10.96 15.01
N GLU A 287 20.07 -11.49 14.34
CA GLU A 287 20.19 -11.39 12.88
C GLU A 287 19.08 -12.14 12.13
N ALA A 288 18.52 -13.19 12.73
CA ALA A 288 17.37 -13.89 12.16
C ALA A 288 16.14 -12.97 12.06
N GLY A 289 15.88 -12.17 13.10
CA GLY A 289 14.81 -11.17 13.08
C GLY A 289 15.05 -10.07 12.05
N PHE A 290 16.29 -9.58 11.97
CA PHE A 290 16.69 -8.61 10.96
C PHE A 290 16.42 -9.12 9.54
N MET A 291 16.87 -10.35 9.23
CA MET A 291 16.63 -10.99 7.94
C MET A 291 15.15 -11.21 7.66
N LEU A 292 14.39 -11.68 8.64
CA LEU A 292 12.95 -11.94 8.50
C LEU A 292 12.17 -10.67 8.15
N ILE A 293 12.44 -9.58 8.88
CA ILE A 293 11.80 -8.28 8.63
C ILE A 293 12.27 -7.68 7.31
N GLY A 294 13.56 -7.82 6.97
CA GLY A 294 14.07 -7.34 5.70
C GLY A 294 13.46 -8.06 4.50
N LEU A 295 13.32 -9.38 4.56
CA LEU A 295 12.63 -10.14 3.51
C LEU A 295 11.15 -9.76 3.42
N ALA A 296 10.49 -9.56 4.56
CA ALA A 296 9.11 -9.07 4.57
C ALA A 296 8.99 -7.69 3.90
N ALA A 297 9.94 -6.78 4.15
CA ALA A 297 10.00 -5.48 3.52
C ALA A 297 10.15 -5.60 1.99
N LEU A 298 11.04 -6.47 1.51
CA LEU A 298 11.23 -6.72 0.07
C LEU A 298 9.96 -7.23 -0.61
N PHE A 299 9.32 -8.28 -0.06
CA PHE A 299 8.07 -8.79 -0.62
C PHE A 299 6.94 -7.75 -0.56
N SER A 300 6.88 -6.98 0.53
CA SER A 300 5.84 -5.98 0.73
C SER A 300 5.96 -4.78 -0.20
N THR A 301 7.18 -4.27 -0.38
CA THR A 301 7.47 -3.18 -1.33
C THR A 301 7.30 -3.64 -2.77
N ALA A 302 7.73 -4.85 -3.12
CA ALA A 302 7.53 -5.43 -4.45
C ALA A 302 6.04 -5.55 -4.82
N SER A 303 5.22 -6.14 -3.95
CA SER A 303 3.75 -6.24 -4.17
C SER A 303 3.10 -4.86 -4.29
N ALA A 304 3.48 -3.91 -3.42
CA ALA A 304 2.97 -2.54 -3.47
C ALA A 304 3.35 -1.81 -4.77
N ILE A 305 4.59 -1.95 -5.25
CA ILE A 305 5.02 -1.41 -6.55
C ILE A 305 4.16 -1.98 -7.68
N ASN A 306 3.93 -3.28 -7.71
CA ASN A 306 3.12 -3.92 -8.74
C ASN A 306 1.68 -3.38 -8.76
N ALA A 307 1.05 -3.33 -7.58
CA ALA A 307 -0.32 -2.86 -7.42
C ALA A 307 -0.48 -1.38 -7.81
N THR A 308 0.41 -0.52 -7.31
CA THR A 308 0.36 0.92 -7.59
C THR A 308 0.67 1.22 -9.06
N LEU A 309 1.64 0.52 -9.68
CA LEU A 309 1.96 0.69 -11.09
C LEU A 309 0.77 0.32 -11.99
N PHE A 310 0.12 -0.81 -11.71
CA PHE A 310 -1.07 -1.25 -12.43
C PHE A 310 -2.23 -0.26 -12.25
N GLY A 311 -2.50 0.17 -11.02
CA GLY A 311 -3.56 1.12 -10.69
C GLY A 311 -3.36 2.49 -11.34
N THR A 312 -2.16 3.04 -11.24
CA THR A 312 -1.82 4.38 -11.77
C THR A 312 -1.87 4.39 -13.30
N ALA A 313 -1.46 3.31 -13.97
CA ALA A 313 -1.57 3.21 -15.42
C ALA A 313 -3.03 3.15 -15.91
N ARG A 314 -3.92 2.49 -15.15
CA ARG A 314 -5.36 2.50 -15.45
C ARG A 314 -5.95 3.89 -15.22
N LEU A 315 -5.58 4.56 -14.12
CA LEU A 315 -5.99 5.94 -13.85
C LEU A 315 -5.58 6.88 -14.99
N GLY A 316 -4.31 6.81 -15.43
CA GLY A 316 -3.81 7.61 -16.55
C GLY A 316 -4.60 7.38 -17.84
N ALA A 317 -4.99 6.14 -18.13
CA ALA A 317 -5.83 5.83 -19.29
C ALA A 317 -7.26 6.39 -19.19
N GLU A 318 -7.88 6.39 -18.01
CA GLU A 318 -9.20 7.00 -17.81
C GLU A 318 -9.13 8.54 -17.88
N MET A 319 -8.09 9.14 -17.31
CA MET A 319 -7.83 10.58 -17.44
C MET A 319 -7.62 10.99 -18.90
N ALA A 320 -6.96 10.15 -19.72
CA ALA A 320 -6.81 10.39 -21.16
C ALA A 320 -8.16 10.38 -21.89
N ARG A 321 -9.07 9.46 -21.53
CA ARG A 321 -10.44 9.44 -22.06
C ARG A 321 -11.23 10.69 -21.70
N ALA A 322 -11.05 11.18 -20.47
CA ALA A 322 -11.62 12.44 -19.99
C ALA A 322 -10.92 13.70 -20.54
N LYS A 323 -9.97 13.54 -21.49
CA LYS A 323 -9.16 14.63 -22.09
C LYS A 323 -8.36 15.44 -21.06
N GLN A 324 -8.03 14.83 -19.91
CA GLN A 324 -7.18 15.42 -18.86
C GLN A 324 -5.69 15.05 -19.03
N LEU A 325 -5.40 14.01 -19.82
CA LEU A 325 -4.06 13.61 -20.25
C LEU A 325 -4.00 13.48 -21.78
N PRO A 326 -2.79 13.50 -22.39
CA PRO A 326 -2.62 13.22 -23.80
C PRO A 326 -3.26 11.88 -24.19
N ALA A 327 -3.91 11.83 -25.36
CA ALA A 327 -4.64 10.65 -25.83
C ALA A 327 -3.76 9.38 -25.92
N SER A 328 -2.44 9.54 -26.03
CA SER A 328 -1.46 8.45 -26.04
C SER A 328 -1.50 7.60 -24.76
N PHE A 329 -1.79 8.18 -23.59
CA PHE A 329 -1.94 7.43 -22.33
C PHE A 329 -3.10 6.42 -22.39
N GLY A 330 -4.10 6.67 -23.24
CA GLY A 330 -5.21 5.76 -23.49
C GLY A 330 -4.90 4.63 -24.48
N PHE A 331 -3.71 4.59 -25.09
CA PHE A 331 -3.36 3.56 -26.07
C PHE A 331 -3.19 2.19 -25.40
N ARG A 332 -4.02 1.23 -25.82
CA ARG A 332 -4.04 -0.11 -25.25
C ARG A 332 -3.48 -1.15 -26.21
N ARG A 333 -2.72 -2.11 -25.69
CA ARG A 333 -2.24 -3.26 -26.48
C ARG A 333 -3.42 -4.18 -26.82
N ARG A 334 -3.59 -4.51 -28.11
CA ARG A 334 -4.77 -5.23 -28.65
C ARG A 334 -5.03 -6.60 -28.02
N GLN A 335 -3.99 -7.28 -27.55
CA GLN A 335 -4.10 -8.65 -27.03
C GLN A 335 -4.60 -8.70 -25.57
N ASN A 336 -4.16 -7.76 -24.72
CA ASN A 336 -4.38 -7.84 -23.26
C ASN A 336 -5.07 -6.59 -22.66
N ASN A 337 -5.46 -5.60 -23.48
CA ASN A 337 -6.13 -4.37 -23.07
C ASN A 337 -5.34 -3.49 -22.06
N ILE A 338 -4.01 -3.59 -22.11
CA ILE A 338 -3.08 -2.94 -21.17
C ILE A 338 -2.71 -1.54 -21.69
N PRO A 339 -2.84 -0.47 -20.88
CA PRO A 339 -2.45 0.90 -21.26
C PRO A 339 -0.92 1.06 -21.20
N TRP A 340 -0.23 0.53 -22.22
CA TRP A 340 1.23 0.38 -22.21
C TRP A 340 1.98 1.71 -22.19
N VAL A 341 1.48 2.76 -22.86
CA VAL A 341 2.10 4.09 -22.83
C VAL A 341 2.08 4.65 -21.41
N SER A 342 0.93 4.52 -20.73
CA SER A 342 0.80 4.98 -19.36
C SER A 342 1.78 4.26 -18.45
N LEU A 343 1.89 2.92 -18.56
CA LEU A 343 2.86 2.13 -17.79
C LEU A 343 4.30 2.62 -18.01
N VAL A 344 4.74 2.73 -19.26
CA VAL A 344 6.12 3.11 -19.59
C VAL A 344 6.44 4.52 -19.10
N VAL A 345 5.54 5.49 -19.33
CA VAL A 345 5.78 6.87 -18.91
C VAL A 345 5.80 6.99 -17.39
N ILE A 346 4.87 6.34 -16.69
CA ILE A 346 4.84 6.36 -15.22
C ILE A 346 6.11 5.74 -14.65
N THR A 347 6.53 4.57 -15.14
CA THR A 347 7.79 3.95 -14.70
C THR A 347 8.99 4.84 -15.00
N ALA A 348 9.07 5.44 -16.20
CA ALA A 348 10.17 6.31 -16.58
C ALA A 348 10.27 7.60 -15.75
N VAL A 349 9.14 8.14 -15.28
CA VAL A 349 9.11 9.29 -14.38
C VAL A 349 9.43 8.90 -12.93
N THR A 350 9.18 7.64 -12.56
CA THR A 350 9.47 7.12 -11.21
C THR A 350 10.96 6.79 -11.02
N LEU A 351 11.64 6.35 -12.08
CA LEU A 351 13.08 6.07 -12.12
C LEU A 351 13.91 7.36 -11.97
#